data_AF-A0A1B2Z360-F1
#
_entry.id   AF-A0A1B2Z360-F1
#
_cell.length_a   1.000
_cell.length_b   1.000
_cell.length_c   1.000
_cell.angle_alpha   90.00
_cell.angle_beta   90.00
_cell.angle_gamma   90.00
#
_symmetry.space_group_name_H-M   'P 1'
#
loop_
_entity.id
_entity.type
_entity.pdbx_description
1 polymer ?
#
loop_
_entity_poly.entity_id
_entity_poly.type
_entity_poly.pdbx_seq_one_letter_code
_entity_poly.pdbx_strand_id
1 'polypeptide(L)'
;MLAEGPLVVGTLTGGSIGILGTPLSGGEMGLFLDEPALGWQNGITIQCNPTSMPTAAAYTDAAGTSYATSFGGGVTVDITYVDTNPGGIIVGTFMGTVVAGTGASVNLAQGTFMVPLP
;
A
#
# COMPACT_ATOMS: atom_id res chain seq x y z
N MET A 1 -12.86 -6.73 9.73
CA MET A 1 -11.66 -5.87 9.80
C MET A 1 -10.47 -6.80 9.66
N LEU A 2 -9.74 -6.74 8.55
CA LEU A 2 -8.56 -7.59 8.35
C LEU A 2 -7.37 -6.97 9.08
N ALA A 3 -6.72 -7.72 9.95
CA ALA A 3 -5.50 -7.29 10.61
C ALA A 3 -4.32 -7.52 9.66
N GLU A 4 -3.82 -6.44 9.06
CA GLU A 4 -2.68 -6.48 8.14
C GLU A 4 -1.38 -6.49 8.98
N GLY A 5 -0.94 -7.66 9.46
CA GLY A 5 0.35 -7.82 10.14
C GLY A 5 1.55 -7.87 9.16
N PRO A 6 2.81 -7.74 9.63
CA PRO A 6 3.51 -6.45 9.59
C PRO A 6 4.66 -6.32 8.58
N LEU A 7 4.89 -7.29 7.70
CA LEU A 7 6.04 -7.22 6.80
C LEU A 7 5.65 -7.41 5.35
N VAL A 8 5.59 -6.28 4.66
CA VAL A 8 5.48 -6.21 3.22
C VAL A 8 6.80 -5.69 2.68
N VAL A 9 7.51 -6.53 1.92
CA VAL A 9 8.77 -6.12 1.30
C VAL A 9 8.40 -5.29 0.08
N GLY A 10 8.71 -4.01 0.13
CA GLY A 10 8.61 -3.17 -1.05
C GLY A 10 9.90 -3.12 -1.85
N THR A 11 9.77 -2.75 -3.11
CA THR A 11 10.87 -2.42 -4.01
C THR A 11 10.70 -0.99 -4.51
N LEU A 12 11.81 -0.25 -4.63
CA LEU A 12 11.84 1.03 -5.32
C LEU A 12 12.23 0.79 -6.78
N THR A 13 11.44 1.26 -7.73
CA THR A 13 11.76 1.16 -9.17
C THR A 13 11.32 2.43 -9.88
N GLY A 14 12.28 3.17 -10.45
CA GLY A 14 11.98 4.40 -11.18
C GLY A 14 11.36 5.52 -10.34
N GLY A 15 11.60 5.55 -9.03
CA GLY A 15 11.04 6.51 -8.07
C GLY A 15 9.78 6.01 -7.35
N SER A 16 9.01 5.14 -8.00
CA SER A 16 7.80 4.55 -7.42
C SER A 16 8.13 3.37 -6.49
N ILE A 17 7.25 3.16 -5.51
CA ILE A 17 7.30 2.03 -4.58
C ILE A 17 6.24 1.00 -4.98
N GLY A 18 6.68 -0.24 -5.21
CA GLY A 18 5.81 -1.42 -5.26
C GLY A 18 5.94 -2.22 -3.97
N ILE A 19 4.83 -2.63 -3.37
CA ILE A 19 4.76 -3.31 -2.08
C ILE A 19 3.89 -4.55 -2.27
N LEU A 20 4.42 -5.74 -2.00
CA LEU A 20 3.68 -7.02 -2.12
C LEU A 20 3.78 -7.84 -0.84
N GLY A 21 2.64 -8.31 -0.33
CA GLY A 21 2.58 -8.99 0.97
C GLY A 21 1.45 -9.99 1.08
N THR A 22 1.52 -10.80 2.13
CA THR A 22 0.49 -11.80 2.47
C THR A 22 -0.13 -11.41 3.81
N PRO A 23 -1.40 -10.97 3.84
CA PRO A 23 -2.09 -10.63 5.08
C PRO A 23 -2.27 -11.85 5.99
N LEU A 24 -2.42 -11.62 7.31
CA LEU A 24 -2.67 -12.69 8.29
C LEU A 24 -3.98 -13.45 8.04
N SER A 25 -4.95 -12.81 7.38
CA SER A 25 -6.22 -13.43 6.99
C SER A 25 -6.10 -14.40 5.82
N GLY A 26 -4.91 -14.53 5.22
CA GLY A 26 -4.71 -15.19 3.94
C GLY A 26 -5.09 -14.26 2.76
N GLY A 27 -4.50 -14.57 1.60
CA GLY A 27 -4.61 -13.76 0.40
C GLY A 27 -3.31 -13.02 0.04
N GLU A 28 -3.40 -12.10 -0.91
CA GLU A 28 -2.29 -11.30 -1.41
C GLU A 28 -2.65 -9.83 -1.39
N MET A 29 -1.74 -8.98 -0.95
CA MET A 29 -1.90 -7.53 -0.88
C MET A 29 -0.84 -6.88 -1.75
N GLY A 30 -1.27 -5.87 -2.52
CA GLY A 30 -0.40 -5.04 -3.34
C GLY A 30 -0.66 -3.56 -3.09
N LEU A 31 0.41 -2.79 -2.93
CA LEU A 31 0.38 -1.33 -2.95
C LEU A 31 1.34 -0.85 -4.03
N PHE A 32 0.90 0.11 -4.83
CA PHE A 32 1.76 0.85 -5.74
C PHE A 32 1.63 2.33 -5.41
N LEU A 33 2.75 2.98 -5.12
CA LEU A 33 2.82 4.37 -4.73
C LEU A 33 3.73 5.09 -5.71
N ASP A 34 3.18 6.08 -6.40
CA ASP A 34 4.01 6.94 -7.23
C ASP A 34 4.85 7.87 -6.35
N GLU A 35 5.99 8.31 -6.87
CA GLU A 35 6.86 9.21 -6.10
C GLU A 35 6.13 10.53 -5.82
N PRO A 36 6.08 10.99 -4.56
CA PRO A 36 5.54 12.30 -4.25
C PRO A 36 6.32 13.42 -4.97
N ALA A 37 5.66 14.51 -5.34
CA ALA A 37 6.29 15.61 -6.07
C ALA A 37 7.51 16.26 -5.35
N LEU A 38 7.57 16.14 -4.01
CA LEU A 38 8.68 16.62 -3.18
C LEU A 38 9.64 15.49 -2.75
N GLY A 39 9.49 14.30 -3.34
CA GLY A 39 10.19 13.08 -2.99
C GLY A 39 9.64 12.41 -1.73
N TRP A 40 10.27 11.29 -1.34
CA TRP A 40 9.95 10.57 -0.12
C TRP A 40 10.39 11.34 1.12
N GLN A 41 9.44 11.66 2.00
CA GLN A 41 9.67 12.45 3.20
C GLN A 41 8.93 11.84 4.39
N ASN A 42 9.49 11.97 5.59
CA ASN A 42 8.78 11.57 6.80
C ASN A 42 7.56 12.47 7.04
N GLY A 43 6.44 11.87 7.43
CA GLY A 43 5.20 12.55 7.80
C GLY A 43 4.27 12.88 6.64
N ILE A 44 4.58 12.43 5.42
CA ILE A 44 3.66 12.62 4.28
C ILE A 44 2.56 11.56 4.29
N THR A 45 1.38 11.98 3.85
CA THR A 45 0.22 11.13 3.64
C THR A 45 -0.08 11.03 2.15
N ILE A 46 -0.21 9.81 1.65
CA ILE A 46 -0.51 9.48 0.26
C ILE A 46 -1.89 8.81 0.20
N GLN A 47 -2.69 9.21 -0.78
CA GLN A 47 -4.02 8.66 -0.99
C GLN A 47 -4.01 7.69 -2.18
N CYS A 48 -4.46 6.47 -1.95
CA CYS A 48 -4.77 5.47 -2.97
C CYS A 48 -6.29 5.42 -3.15
N ASN A 49 -6.81 5.98 -4.23
CA ASN A 49 -8.24 6.06 -4.55
C ASN A 49 -8.43 5.99 -6.08
N PRO A 50 -9.68 5.96 -6.61
CA PRO A 50 -9.89 5.86 -8.06
C PRO A 50 -9.27 7.00 -8.88
N THR A 51 -9.08 8.17 -8.28
CA THR A 51 -8.56 9.38 -8.95
C THR A 51 -7.04 9.54 -8.85
N SER A 52 -6.37 8.74 -8.01
CA SER A 52 -4.92 8.84 -7.76
C SER A 52 -4.07 7.92 -8.64
N MET A 53 -4.66 7.26 -9.64
CA MET A 53 -3.92 6.37 -10.56
C MET A 53 -2.68 7.08 -11.12
N PRO A 54 -1.49 6.45 -11.07
CA PRO A 54 -1.26 5.02 -10.84
C PRO A 54 -1.17 4.59 -9.36
N THR A 55 -1.21 5.52 -8.40
CA THR A 55 -1.16 5.18 -6.96
C THR A 55 -2.43 4.44 -6.53
N ALA A 56 -2.27 3.19 -6.07
CA ALA A 56 -3.38 2.26 -5.84
C ALA A 56 -3.08 1.20 -4.77
N ALA A 57 -4.13 0.63 -4.21
CA ALA A 57 -4.07 -0.55 -3.34
C ALA A 57 -4.95 -1.66 -3.92
N ALA A 58 -4.50 -2.90 -3.77
CA ALA A 58 -5.22 -4.10 -4.18
C ALA A 58 -5.09 -5.20 -3.11
N TYR A 59 -6.12 -6.01 -3.01
CA TYR A 59 -6.16 -7.20 -2.16
C TYR A 59 -6.86 -8.31 -2.93
N THR A 60 -6.31 -9.52 -2.89
CA THR A 60 -6.96 -10.73 -3.37
C THR A 60 -7.19 -11.63 -2.17
N ASP A 61 -8.45 -11.98 -1.89
CA ASP A 61 -8.77 -12.87 -0.78
C ASP A 61 -8.36 -14.32 -1.05
N ALA A 62 -8.40 -15.16 -0.01
CA ALA A 62 -8.06 -16.58 -0.12
C ALA A 62 -8.97 -17.38 -1.08
N ALA A 63 -10.14 -16.84 -1.44
CA ALA A 63 -11.05 -17.43 -2.43
C ALA A 63 -10.76 -16.94 -3.86
N GLY A 64 -9.80 -16.03 -4.05
CA GLY A 64 -9.41 -15.48 -5.34
C GLY A 64 -10.21 -14.24 -5.77
N THR A 65 -11.02 -13.65 -4.90
CA THR A 65 -11.75 -12.42 -5.22
C THR A 65 -10.81 -11.23 -5.14
N SER A 66 -10.73 -10.43 -6.20
CA SER A 66 -9.93 -9.21 -6.23
C SER A 66 -10.73 -7.98 -5.80
N TYR A 67 -10.12 -7.19 -4.92
CA TYR A 67 -10.56 -5.91 -4.43
C TYR A 67 -9.47 -4.88 -4.73
N ALA A 68 -9.85 -3.67 -5.13
CA ALA A 68 -8.89 -2.61 -5.40
C ALA A 68 -9.50 -1.24 -5.20
N THR A 69 -8.66 -0.25 -4.93
CA THR A 69 -9.06 1.16 -4.88
C THR A 69 -9.54 1.67 -6.24
N SER A 70 -9.16 1.01 -7.35
CA SER A 70 -9.65 1.31 -8.70
C SER A 70 -11.15 1.03 -8.88
N PHE A 71 -11.70 0.06 -8.16
CA PHE A 71 -13.12 -0.27 -8.19
C PHE A 71 -13.96 0.56 -7.20
N GLY A 72 -13.30 1.39 -6.38
CA GLY A 72 -13.92 2.20 -5.34
C GLY A 72 -13.17 2.10 -4.00
N GLY A 73 -13.61 2.87 -3.01
CA GLY A 73 -12.96 2.94 -1.71
C GLY A 73 -11.79 3.92 -1.67
N GLY A 74 -10.90 3.73 -0.71
CA GLY A 74 -9.76 4.60 -0.47
C GLY A 74 -8.85 4.05 0.62
N VAL A 75 -7.56 3.98 0.33
CA VAL A 75 -6.51 3.59 1.27
C VAL A 75 -5.60 4.79 1.48
N THR A 76 -5.38 5.14 2.74
CA THR A 76 -4.41 6.14 3.16
C THR A 76 -3.10 5.44 3.49
N VAL A 77 -2.00 5.98 3.02
CA VAL A 77 -0.64 5.52 3.33
C VAL A 77 0.13 6.65 3.99
N ASP A 78 0.65 6.40 5.18
CA ASP A 78 1.43 7.37 5.94
C ASP A 78 2.89 6.93 6.00
N ILE A 79 3.80 7.80 5.57
CA ILE A 79 5.24 7.56 5.67
C ILE A 79 5.70 8.01 7.06
N THR A 80 6.21 7.07 7.85
CA THR A 80 6.59 7.29 9.26
C THR A 80 8.09 7.40 9.48
N TYR A 81 8.89 7.00 8.49
CA TYR A 81 10.33 7.13 8.51
C TYR A 81 10.92 7.05 7.10
N VAL A 82 11.95 7.86 6.83
CA VAL A 82 12.74 7.82 5.61
C VAL A 82 14.20 8.05 5.95
N ASP A 83 15.05 7.12 5.52
CA ASP A 83 16.50 7.31 5.38
C ASP A 83 16.83 7.31 3.90
N THR A 84 17.25 8.48 3.37
CA THR A 84 17.52 8.67 1.93
C THR A 84 18.95 8.33 1.53
N ASN A 85 19.80 7.87 2.44
CA ASN A 85 21.14 7.44 2.09
C ASN A 85 21.11 6.15 1.24
N PRO A 86 22.13 5.87 0.42
CA PRO A 86 22.25 4.59 -0.27
C PRO A 86 22.20 3.42 0.73
N GLY A 87 21.33 2.43 0.47
CA GLY A 87 21.04 1.34 1.42
C GLY A 87 20.13 1.74 2.61
N GLY A 88 19.56 2.94 2.59
CA GLY A 88 18.57 3.41 3.55
C GLY A 88 17.21 2.71 3.39
N ILE A 89 16.20 3.17 4.13
CA ILE A 89 14.87 2.55 4.16
C ILE A 89 13.74 3.58 4.17
N ILE A 90 12.61 3.21 3.58
CA ILE A 90 11.32 3.90 3.74
C ILE A 90 10.40 2.98 4.54
N VAL A 91 9.79 3.52 5.59
CA VAL A 91 8.82 2.80 6.43
C VAL A 91 7.52 3.58 6.45
N GLY A 92 6.42 2.86 6.36
CA GLY A 92 5.10 3.48 6.47
C GLY A 92 4.03 2.52 6.94
N THR A 93 2.84 3.09 7.11
CA THR A 93 1.63 2.38 7.48
C THR A 93 0.55 2.63 6.45
N PHE A 94 -0.45 1.74 6.37
CA PHE A 94 -1.60 1.95 5.51
C PHE A 94 -2.88 1.46 6.16
N MET A 95 -3.99 2.13 5.86
CA MET A 95 -5.32 1.70 6.26
C MET A 95 -6.39 2.25 5.31
N GLY A 96 -7.53 1.58 5.27
CA GLY A 96 -8.68 2.07 4.53
C GLY A 96 -9.50 0.94 3.95
N THR A 97 -10.04 1.17 2.76
CA THR A 97 -11.01 0.26 2.14
C THR A 97 -10.68 0.00 0.67
N VAL A 98 -10.82 -1.25 0.26
CA VAL A 98 -10.76 -1.69 -1.13
C VAL A 98 -12.09 -2.32 -1.51
N VAL A 99 -12.47 -2.20 -2.78
CA VAL A 99 -13.79 -2.62 -3.28
C VAL A 99 -13.61 -3.63 -4.40
N ALA A 100 -14.47 -4.64 -4.49
CA ALA A 100 -14.51 -5.58 -5.61
C ALA A 100 -15.38 -5.04 -6.75
N GLY A 101 -15.23 -5.57 -7.97
CA GLY A 101 -16.09 -5.22 -9.10
C GLY A 101 -17.60 -5.49 -8.87
N THR A 102 -17.95 -6.30 -7.87
CA THR A 102 -19.33 -6.55 -7.43
C THR A 102 -19.88 -5.51 -6.45
N GLY A 103 -19.05 -4.57 -5.98
CA GLY A 103 -19.39 -3.57 -4.97
C GLY A 103 -19.17 -4.02 -3.52
N ALA A 104 -18.74 -5.27 -3.29
CA ALA A 104 -18.33 -5.74 -1.96
C ALA A 104 -17.08 -4.98 -1.49
N SER A 105 -17.00 -4.65 -0.20
CA SER A 105 -15.87 -3.89 0.37
C SER A 105 -15.15 -4.66 1.46
N VAL A 106 -13.83 -4.43 1.54
CA VAL A 106 -12.95 -4.98 2.57
C VAL A 106 -12.20 -3.82 3.23
N ASN A 107 -12.19 -3.85 4.57
CA ASN A 107 -11.41 -2.91 5.38
C ASN A 107 -10.03 -3.48 5.67
N LEU A 108 -9.00 -2.76 5.21
CA LEU A 108 -7.60 -2.98 5.52
C LEU A 108 -7.26 -2.22 6.81
N ALA A 109 -6.79 -2.90 7.86
CA ALA A 109 -6.49 -2.27 9.14
C ALA A 109 -4.99 -2.21 9.42
N GLN A 110 -4.47 -0.98 9.54
CA GLN A 110 -3.13 -0.62 10.04
C GLN A 110 -2.01 -1.57 9.62
N GLY A 111 -1.90 -1.79 8.31
CA GLY A 111 -0.76 -2.51 7.75
C GLY A 111 0.51 -1.69 7.85
N THR A 112 1.65 -2.37 7.92
CA THR A 112 2.99 -1.73 7.94
C THR A 112 3.85 -2.29 6.83
N PHE A 113 4.73 -1.46 6.27
CA PHE A 113 5.68 -1.87 5.23
C PHE A 113 7.05 -1.27 5.48
N MET A 114 8.06 -1.92 4.89
CA MET A 114 9.43 -1.41 4.84
C MET A 114 10.01 -1.68 3.45
N VAL A 115 10.62 -0.65 2.87
CA VAL A 115 11.22 -0.69 1.53
C VAL A 115 12.68 -0.28 1.65
N PRO A 116 13.63 -1.18 1.37
CA PRO A 116 15.04 -0.81 1.21
C PRO A 116 15.23 0.06 -0.02
N LEU A 117 16.08 1.08 0.10
CA LEU A 117 16.58 1.85 -1.02
C LEU A 117 17.80 1.15 -1.63
N PRO A 118 17.93 1.15 -2.97
CA PRO A 118 19.10 0.59 -3.66
C PRO A 118 20.42 1.32 -3.34
#